data_AF-A0A2T1DZR4-F1
#
_entry.id   AF-A0A2T1DZR4-F1
#
_cell.length_a   1.000
_cell.length_b   1.000
_cell.length_c   1.000
_cell.angle_alpha   90.00
_cell.angle_beta   90.00
_cell.angle_gamma   90.00
#
_symmetry.space_group_name_H-M   'P 1'
#
loop_
_entity.id
_entity.type
_entity.pdbx_description
1 polymer ?
#
loop_
_entity_poly.entity_id
_entity_poly.type
_entity_poly.pdbx_seq_one_letter_code
_entity_poly.pdbx_strand_id
1 'polypeptide(L)'
;MIDSDKYLSKYFNPVETDQALELMQVLDTIFQYEFGWLLSGKRVEHQNSEYREEAQNQVNGLTQGVLLVYLFAIFDDYTTEKMRGEWLTADEKKLLKAYRHIRNGVAHKHGGKRAKTWRNEFESIMSSDQAFSNAGLVWDREADTIDLTKAQVALPCHTMMRDLAQKLAARLASDKKP
;
A
#
# COMPACT_ATOMS: atom_id res chain seq x y z
N MET A 1 28.99 -33.55 21.28
CA MET A 1 28.46 -33.11 19.97
C MET A 1 27.33 -32.14 20.26
N ILE A 2 27.56 -30.84 20.05
CA ILE A 2 26.47 -29.85 20.09
C ILE A 2 25.76 -30.00 18.75
N ASP A 3 24.47 -30.32 18.83
CA ASP A 3 23.58 -30.48 17.68
C ASP A 3 23.38 -29.09 17.03
N SER A 4 24.29 -28.72 16.12
CA SER A 4 24.36 -27.42 15.46
C SER A 4 23.09 -27.09 14.68
N ASP A 5 22.40 -28.12 14.20
CA ASP A 5 21.17 -27.98 13.41
C ASP A 5 19.99 -27.56 14.30
N LYS A 6 19.98 -27.98 15.57
CA LYS A 6 19.00 -27.50 16.56
C LYS A 6 19.22 -26.05 16.96
N TYR A 7 20.47 -25.57 16.97
CA TYR A 7 20.75 -24.18 17.33
C TYR A 7 20.42 -23.20 16.20
N LEU A 8 20.60 -23.58 14.93
CA LEU A 8 20.29 -22.71 13.79
C LEU A 8 18.78 -22.59 13.52
N SER A 9 18.00 -23.65 13.77
CA SER A 9 16.54 -23.63 13.60
C SER A 9 15.78 -22.70 14.56
N LYS A 10 16.43 -22.21 15.63
CA LYS A 10 15.81 -21.32 16.62
C LYS A 10 15.90 -19.83 16.24
N TYR A 11 16.78 -19.49 15.30
CA TYR A 11 17.05 -18.11 14.88
C TYR A 11 16.68 -17.85 13.42
N PHE A 12 16.62 -18.90 12.59
CA PHE A 12 16.18 -18.80 11.21
C PHE A 12 14.76 -19.35 11.08
N ASN A 13 13.79 -18.50 10.76
CA ASN A 13 12.46 -18.96 10.35
C ASN A 13 12.39 -18.97 8.81
N PRO A 14 12.69 -20.12 8.16
CA PRO A 14 12.72 -20.21 6.70
C PRO A 14 11.37 -19.82 6.09
N VAL A 15 10.27 -20.16 6.77
CA VAL A 15 8.91 -19.90 6.29
C VAL A 15 8.62 -18.40 6.18
N GLU A 16 8.94 -17.60 7.19
CA GLU A 16 8.70 -16.14 7.15
C GLU A 16 9.60 -15.45 6.11
N THR A 17 10.82 -15.96 5.92
CA THR A 17 11.76 -15.47 4.90
C THR A 17 11.23 -15.75 3.50
N ASP A 18 10.80 -16.99 3.24
CA ASP A 18 10.24 -17.42 1.96
C ASP A 18 8.96 -16.64 1.64
N GLN A 19 8.08 -16.43 2.63
CA GLN A 19 6.88 -15.59 2.48
C GLN A 19 7.20 -14.15 2.06
N ALA A 20 8.24 -13.54 2.64
CA ALA A 20 8.65 -12.19 2.27
C ALA A 20 9.25 -12.12 0.85
N LEU A 21 9.98 -13.17 0.43
CA LEU A 21 10.51 -13.29 -0.94
C LEU A 21 9.39 -13.52 -1.97
N GLU A 22 8.43 -14.38 -1.65
CA GLU A 22 7.25 -14.63 -2.50
C GLU A 22 6.40 -13.35 -2.64
N LEU A 23 6.17 -12.62 -1.55
CA LEU A 23 5.50 -11.32 -1.60
C LEU A 23 6.20 -10.37 -2.58
N MET A 24 7.53 -10.28 -2.53
CA MET A 24 8.30 -9.44 -3.44
C MET A 24 8.09 -9.86 -4.90
N GLN A 25 8.12 -11.17 -5.20
CA GLN A 25 7.90 -11.69 -6.55
C GLN A 25 6.48 -11.44 -7.07
N VAL A 26 5.47 -11.62 -6.20
CA VAL A 26 4.07 -11.33 -6.52
C VAL A 26 3.90 -9.84 -6.80
N LEU A 27 4.44 -8.96 -5.96
CA LEU A 27 4.39 -7.51 -6.17
C LEU A 27 5.04 -7.09 -7.49
N ASP A 28 6.16 -7.70 -7.88
CA ASP A 28 6.81 -7.43 -9.17
C ASP A 28 5.96 -7.91 -10.36
N THR A 29 5.31 -9.07 -10.22
CA THR A 29 4.45 -9.65 -11.26
C THR A 29 3.17 -8.85 -11.47
N ILE A 30 2.42 -8.54 -10.40
CA ILE A 30 1.16 -7.77 -10.51
C ILE A 30 1.41 -6.38 -11.08
N PHE A 31 2.59 -5.80 -10.83
CA PHE A 31 2.93 -4.49 -11.36
C PHE A 31 2.99 -4.50 -12.89
N GLN A 32 3.68 -5.49 -13.44
CA GLN A 32 3.90 -5.60 -14.88
C GLN A 32 2.61 -5.95 -15.62
N TYR A 33 1.78 -6.85 -15.08
CA TYR A 33 0.63 -7.37 -15.80
C TYR A 33 -0.69 -6.69 -15.43
N GLU A 34 -0.94 -6.45 -14.16
CA GLU A 34 -2.28 -6.02 -13.69
C GLU A 34 -2.36 -4.50 -13.52
N PHE A 35 -1.39 -3.89 -12.86
CA PHE A 35 -1.32 -2.44 -12.72
C PHE A 35 -1.19 -1.76 -14.08
N GLY A 36 -0.28 -2.26 -14.92
CA GLY A 36 -0.11 -1.76 -16.28
C GLY A 36 -1.41 -1.81 -17.08
N TRP A 37 -2.16 -2.91 -17.01
CA TRP A 37 -3.42 -3.06 -17.73
C TRP A 37 -4.54 -2.17 -17.18
N LEU A 38 -4.72 -2.11 -15.85
CA LEU A 38 -5.74 -1.28 -15.21
C LEU A 38 -5.48 0.22 -15.40
N LEU A 39 -4.22 0.64 -15.35
CA LEU A 39 -3.83 2.05 -15.52
C LEU A 39 -3.76 2.48 -17.00
N SER A 40 -3.62 1.55 -17.94
CA SER A 40 -3.68 1.82 -19.38
C SER A 40 -5.10 1.70 -19.97
N GLY A 41 -6.10 1.47 -19.12
CA GLY A 41 -7.49 1.25 -19.50
C GLY A 41 -8.07 2.30 -20.45
N LYS A 42 -9.10 1.90 -21.21
CA LYS A 42 -9.78 2.76 -22.18
C LYS A 42 -10.26 4.06 -21.55
N ARG A 43 -10.08 5.16 -22.27
CA ARG A 43 -10.67 6.45 -21.90
C ARG A 43 -12.19 6.39 -22.06
N VAL A 44 -12.90 7.09 -21.18
CA VAL A 44 -14.35 7.28 -21.31
C VAL A 44 -14.62 8.03 -22.61
N GLU A 45 -15.51 7.50 -23.44
CA GLU A 45 -15.94 8.13 -24.69
C GLU A 45 -17.31 8.78 -24.48
N HIS A 46 -17.37 10.10 -24.62
CA HIS A 46 -18.60 10.87 -24.53
C HIS A 46 -18.50 12.14 -25.39
N GLN A 47 -19.62 12.56 -25.99
CA GLN A 47 -19.66 13.72 -26.91
C GLN A 47 -19.42 15.05 -26.17
N ASN A 48 -19.98 15.19 -24.97
CA ASN A 48 -19.71 16.34 -24.10
C ASN A 48 -18.40 16.11 -23.33
N SER A 49 -17.47 17.05 -23.47
CA SER A 49 -16.13 16.99 -22.87
C SER A 49 -16.11 17.10 -21.35
N GLU A 50 -17.02 17.88 -20.74
CA GLU A 50 -17.09 18.06 -19.29
C GLU A 50 -17.56 16.76 -18.62
N TYR A 51 -18.65 16.17 -19.10
CA TYR A 51 -19.11 14.87 -18.62
C TYR A 51 -18.07 13.77 -18.83
N ARG A 52 -17.34 13.82 -19.95
CA ARG A 52 -16.25 12.87 -20.22
C ARG A 52 -15.15 12.98 -19.18
N GLU A 53 -14.72 14.21 -18.86
CA GLU A 53 -13.67 14.45 -17.89
C GLU A 53 -14.11 14.06 -16.47
N GLU A 54 -15.33 14.43 -16.07
CA GLU A 54 -15.88 14.06 -14.77
C GLU A 54 -15.96 12.53 -14.62
N ALA A 55 -16.55 11.84 -15.61
CA ALA A 55 -16.63 10.38 -15.60
C ALA A 55 -15.25 9.72 -15.57
N GLN A 56 -14.29 10.22 -16.35
CA GLN A 56 -12.92 9.71 -16.36
C GLN A 56 -12.26 9.88 -14.99
N ASN A 57 -12.44 11.03 -14.34
CA ASN A 57 -11.91 11.31 -13.01
C ASN A 57 -12.50 10.36 -11.94
N GLN A 58 -13.78 10.02 -12.04
CA GLN A 58 -14.40 9.02 -11.16
C GLN A 58 -13.84 7.61 -11.41
N VAL A 59 -13.70 7.21 -12.67
CA VAL A 59 -13.07 5.93 -13.05
C VAL A 59 -11.64 5.84 -12.53
N ASN A 60 -10.86 6.92 -12.67
CA ASN A 60 -9.50 7.01 -12.13
C ASN A 60 -9.50 6.82 -10.61
N GLY A 61 -10.34 7.56 -9.89
CA GLY A 61 -10.43 7.47 -8.43
C GLY A 61 -10.84 6.07 -7.94
N LEU A 62 -11.80 5.42 -8.62
CA LEU A 62 -12.19 4.04 -8.34
C LEU A 62 -11.04 3.06 -8.60
N THR A 63 -10.34 3.21 -9.71
CA THR A 63 -9.19 2.37 -10.08
C THR A 63 -8.10 2.47 -9.02
N GLN A 64 -7.72 3.67 -8.59
CA GLN A 64 -6.74 3.85 -7.52
C GLN A 64 -7.19 3.20 -6.20
N GLY A 65 -8.47 3.36 -5.85
CA GLY A 65 -9.05 2.73 -4.67
C GLY A 65 -8.98 1.21 -4.68
N VAL A 66 -9.41 0.59 -5.78
CA VAL A 66 -9.39 -0.86 -5.96
C VAL A 66 -7.97 -1.41 -5.91
N LEU A 67 -7.01 -0.74 -6.56
CA LEU A 67 -5.61 -1.12 -6.52
C LEU A 67 -5.04 -1.07 -5.09
N LEU A 68 -5.38 -0.06 -4.28
CA LEU A 68 -4.99 -0.02 -2.87
C LEU A 68 -5.58 -1.18 -2.07
N VAL A 69 -6.86 -1.51 -2.28
CA VAL A 69 -7.50 -2.66 -1.61
C VAL A 69 -6.77 -3.94 -1.97
N TYR A 70 -6.48 -4.14 -3.25
CA TYR A 70 -5.81 -5.32 -3.76
C TYR A 70 -4.38 -5.47 -3.22
N LEU A 71 -3.58 -4.39 -3.23
CA LEU A 71 -2.23 -4.37 -2.66
C LEU A 71 -2.22 -4.79 -1.18
N PHE A 72 -3.16 -4.27 -0.38
CA PHE A 72 -3.24 -4.65 1.02
C PHE A 72 -3.74 -6.06 1.24
N ALA A 73 -4.59 -6.60 0.35
CA ALA A 73 -5.00 -8.00 0.43
C ALA A 73 -3.79 -8.92 0.25
N ILE A 74 -2.96 -8.68 -0.79
CA ILE A 74 -1.72 -9.43 -1.01
C ILE A 74 -0.76 -9.25 0.17
N PHE A 75 -0.51 -8.02 0.59
CA PHE A 75 0.41 -7.78 1.71
C PHE A 75 -0.05 -8.47 3.00
N ASP A 76 -1.34 -8.45 3.31
CA ASP A 76 -1.87 -9.06 4.53
C ASP A 76 -1.87 -10.60 4.48
N ASP A 77 -2.00 -11.19 3.29
CA ASP A 77 -1.95 -12.65 3.07
C ASP A 77 -0.53 -13.22 3.26
N TYR A 78 0.48 -12.50 2.77
CA TYR A 78 1.89 -12.93 2.84
C TYR A 78 2.63 -12.46 4.10
N THR A 79 2.03 -11.62 4.94
CA THR A 79 2.68 -11.17 6.17
C THR A 79 1.93 -11.65 7.41
N THR A 80 2.66 -12.10 8.42
CA THR A 80 2.08 -12.43 9.71
C THR A 80 1.95 -11.19 10.60
N GLU A 81 1.13 -11.27 11.65
CA GLU A 81 1.07 -10.20 12.66
C GLU A 81 2.44 -9.95 13.30
N LYS A 82 3.20 -11.03 13.54
CA LYS A 82 4.58 -10.96 14.03
C LYS A 82 5.49 -10.21 13.07
N MET A 83 5.47 -10.51 11.77
CA MET A 83 6.24 -9.78 10.76
C MET A 83 5.92 -8.28 10.79
N ARG A 84 4.63 -7.92 10.79
CA ARG A 84 4.19 -6.52 10.84
C ARG A 84 4.52 -5.83 12.16
N GLY A 85 4.49 -6.57 13.27
CA GLY A 85 4.69 -6.07 14.62
C GLY A 85 6.16 -5.89 15.01
N GLU A 86 7.03 -6.81 14.60
CA GLU A 86 8.40 -6.89 15.13
C GLU A 86 9.49 -6.56 14.11
N TRP A 87 9.21 -6.69 12.82
CA TRP A 87 10.25 -6.63 11.76
C TRP A 87 10.23 -5.34 10.94
N LEU A 88 9.27 -4.46 11.23
CA LEU A 88 9.12 -3.15 10.61
C LEU A 88 9.53 -2.03 11.58
N THR A 89 10.21 -1.01 11.05
CA THR A 89 10.58 0.20 11.80
C THR A 89 9.31 1.00 12.17
N ALA A 90 9.46 1.95 13.09
CA ALA A 90 8.37 2.86 13.45
C ALA A 90 7.85 3.66 12.24
N ASP A 91 8.76 4.15 11.39
CA ASP A 91 8.41 4.95 10.21
C ASP A 91 7.72 4.09 9.13
N GLU A 92 8.19 2.87 8.91
CA GLU A 92 7.57 1.92 7.97
C GLU A 92 6.14 1.57 8.40
N LYS A 93 5.94 1.32 9.71
CA LYS A 93 4.61 1.10 10.29
C LYS A 93 3.71 2.32 10.13
N LYS A 94 4.25 3.53 10.37
CA LYS A 94 3.52 4.78 10.22
C LYS A 94 3.06 4.99 8.78
N LEU A 95 3.94 4.75 7.81
CA LEU A 95 3.63 4.86 6.38
C LEU A 95 2.59 3.83 5.94
N LEU A 96 2.73 2.56 6.34
CA LEU A 96 1.71 1.52 6.10
C LEU A 96 0.34 1.92 6.64
N LYS A 97 0.29 2.43 7.88
CA LYS A 97 -0.95 2.88 8.51
C LYS A 97 -1.59 4.04 7.75
N ALA A 98 -0.81 4.98 7.24
CA ALA A 98 -1.32 6.08 6.42
C ALA A 98 -1.93 5.58 5.09
N TYR A 99 -1.29 4.63 4.41
CA TYR A 99 -1.88 4.01 3.22
C TYR A 99 -3.14 3.18 3.54
N ARG A 100 -3.17 2.46 4.68
CA ARG A 100 -4.40 1.76 5.12
C ARG A 100 -5.53 2.74 5.40
N HIS A 101 -5.21 3.92 5.94
CA HIS A 101 -6.17 4.98 6.17
C HIS A 101 -6.78 5.48 4.85
N ILE A 102 -5.95 5.72 3.83
CA ILE A 102 -6.42 6.09 2.48
C ILE A 102 -7.32 4.98 1.93
N ARG A 103 -6.86 3.72 1.94
CA ARG A 103 -7.64 2.55 1.49
C ARG A 103 -9.01 2.50 2.16
N ASN A 104 -9.06 2.63 3.48
CA ASN A 104 -10.30 2.59 4.24
C ASN A 104 -11.19 3.80 3.90
N GLY A 105 -10.62 5.00 3.74
CA GLY A 105 -11.37 6.18 3.32
C GLY A 105 -12.04 5.99 1.96
N VAL A 106 -11.36 5.35 1.01
CA VAL A 106 -11.90 5.08 -0.33
C VAL A 106 -12.97 3.99 -0.32
N ALA A 107 -12.77 2.92 0.47
CA ALA A 107 -13.78 1.87 0.64
C ALA A 107 -15.10 2.42 1.24
N HIS A 108 -15.02 3.53 1.98
CA HIS A 108 -16.17 4.21 2.59
C HIS A 108 -16.60 5.48 1.84
N LYS A 109 -16.14 5.70 0.60
CA LYS A 109 -16.41 6.93 -0.18
C LYS A 109 -17.90 7.18 -0.43
N HIS A 110 -18.77 6.18 -0.29
CA HIS A 110 -20.22 6.37 -0.29
C HIS A 110 -20.68 7.04 1.03
N GLY A 111 -20.61 8.38 1.05
CA GLY A 111 -20.84 9.23 2.23
C GLY A 111 -19.71 10.22 2.54
N GLY A 112 -18.60 10.14 1.80
CA GLY A 112 -17.50 11.12 1.78
C GLY A 112 -16.51 11.07 2.94
N LYS A 113 -16.88 10.53 4.10
CA LYS A 113 -16.07 10.66 5.32
C LYS A 113 -14.82 9.79 5.28
N ARG A 114 -13.70 10.40 5.68
CA ARG A 114 -12.44 9.71 5.93
C ARG A 114 -12.55 8.72 7.10
N ALA A 115 -11.72 7.67 7.07
CA ALA A 115 -11.66 6.69 8.15
C ALA A 115 -11.17 7.34 9.46
N LYS A 116 -11.67 6.90 10.62
CA LYS A 116 -11.17 7.40 11.92
C LYS A 116 -9.87 6.72 12.33
N THR A 117 -9.71 5.45 11.97
CA THR A 117 -8.54 4.65 12.30
C THR A 117 -7.30 5.17 11.58
N TRP A 118 -6.18 5.31 12.30
CA TRP A 118 -4.88 5.79 11.81
C TRP A 118 -4.87 7.21 11.24
N ARG A 119 -5.85 8.03 11.65
CA ARG A 119 -5.97 9.44 11.27
C ARG A 119 -4.71 10.24 11.57
N ASN A 120 -4.13 10.06 12.75
CA ASN A 120 -2.97 10.83 13.19
C ASN A 120 -1.72 10.50 12.37
N GLU A 121 -1.50 9.22 12.07
CA GLU A 121 -0.39 8.80 11.21
C GLU A 121 -0.54 9.37 9.79
N PHE A 122 -1.75 9.31 9.22
CA PHE A 122 -2.05 9.93 7.93
C PHE A 122 -1.81 11.44 7.93
N GLU A 123 -2.38 12.16 8.89
CA GLU A 123 -2.25 13.63 8.98
C GLU A 123 -0.79 14.06 9.17
N SER A 124 -0.05 13.31 9.99
CA SER A 124 1.36 13.58 10.20
C SER A 124 2.17 13.42 8.92
N ILE A 125 1.92 12.38 8.12
CA ILE A 125 2.61 12.19 6.84
C ILE A 125 2.15 13.24 5.81
N MET A 126 0.84 13.48 5.66
CA MET A 126 0.32 14.53 4.77
C MET A 126 0.89 15.93 5.07
N SER A 127 1.21 16.20 6.33
CA SER A 127 1.75 17.50 6.75
C SER A 127 3.27 17.61 6.57
N SER A 128 3.99 16.48 6.55
CA SER A 128 5.45 16.44 6.43
C SER A 128 5.95 16.05 5.04
N ASP A 129 5.11 15.39 4.24
CA ASP A 129 5.55 14.56 3.13
C ASP A 129 5.11 15.09 1.76
N GLN A 130 6.11 15.29 0.92
CA GLN A 130 5.93 15.53 -0.52
C GLN A 130 5.36 14.30 -1.22
N ALA A 131 5.52 13.07 -0.71
CA ALA A 131 5.15 11.84 -1.42
C ALA A 131 3.65 11.76 -1.77
N PHE A 132 2.76 12.09 -0.83
CA PHE A 132 1.31 12.12 -1.12
C PHE A 132 0.88 13.33 -1.94
N SER A 133 1.51 14.49 -1.70
CA SER A 133 1.24 15.71 -2.46
C SER A 133 1.67 15.56 -3.93
N ASN A 134 2.83 14.96 -4.18
CA ASN A 134 3.34 14.65 -5.52
C ASN A 134 2.51 13.58 -6.22
N ALA A 135 1.87 12.69 -5.45
CA ALA A 135 0.90 11.74 -5.96
C ALA A 135 -0.48 12.38 -6.24
N GLY A 136 -0.65 13.70 -6.09
CA GLY A 136 -1.91 14.40 -6.38
C GLY A 136 -3.04 14.09 -5.38
N LEU A 137 -2.71 13.57 -4.20
CA LEU A 137 -3.69 13.28 -3.16
C LEU A 137 -4.22 14.59 -2.56
N VAL A 138 -5.52 14.82 -2.66
CA VAL A 138 -6.16 15.99 -2.08
C VAL A 138 -6.91 15.59 -0.82
N TRP A 139 -6.62 16.26 0.29
CA TRP A 139 -7.38 16.17 1.52
C TRP A 139 -8.20 17.44 1.69
N ASP A 140 -9.52 17.32 1.53
CA ASP A 140 -10.46 18.38 1.92
C ASP A 140 -10.62 18.36 3.44
N ARG A 141 -10.03 19.36 4.09
CA ARG A 141 -10.05 19.49 5.55
C ARG A 141 -11.40 19.94 6.08
N GLU A 142 -12.16 20.69 5.30
CA GLU A 142 -13.47 21.21 5.71
C GLU A 142 -14.51 20.10 5.68
N ALA A 143 -14.51 19.29 4.62
CA ALA A 143 -15.41 18.16 4.49
C ALA A 143 -14.88 16.86 5.16
N ASP A 144 -13.62 16.86 5.64
CA ASP A 144 -12.89 15.69 6.16
C ASP A 144 -12.95 14.49 5.19
N THR A 145 -12.66 14.75 3.91
CA THR A 145 -12.71 13.77 2.82
C THR A 145 -11.36 13.64 2.10
N ILE A 146 -11.08 12.45 1.57
CA ILE A 146 -9.91 12.19 0.72
C ILE A 146 -10.39 12.04 -0.72
N ASP A 147 -9.84 12.86 -1.62
CA ASP A 147 -10.11 12.74 -3.04
C ASP A 147 -8.93 12.07 -3.79
N LEU A 148 -9.26 11.01 -4.52
CA LEU A 148 -8.35 10.25 -5.37
C LEU A 148 -8.56 10.49 -6.87
N THR A 149 -9.54 11.29 -7.28
CA THR A 149 -9.92 11.43 -8.70
C THR A 149 -8.77 11.87 -9.60
N LYS A 150 -7.86 12.68 -9.06
CA LYS A 150 -6.64 13.18 -9.73
C LYS A 150 -5.36 12.59 -9.17
N ALA A 151 -5.47 11.66 -8.20
CA ALA A 151 -4.32 11.13 -7.49
C ALA A 151 -3.79 9.84 -8.15
N GLN A 152 -2.50 9.58 -8.00
CA GLN A 152 -1.81 8.37 -8.43
C GLN A 152 -1.21 7.64 -7.23
N VAL A 153 -2.02 7.38 -6.19
CA VAL A 153 -1.56 6.85 -4.90
C VAL A 153 -1.23 5.36 -4.91
N ALA A 154 -1.78 4.58 -5.84
CA ALA A 154 -1.58 3.14 -5.87
C ALA A 154 -0.14 2.76 -6.25
N LEU A 155 0.49 3.50 -7.17
CA LEU A 155 1.86 3.25 -7.61
C LEU A 155 2.89 3.50 -6.49
N PRO A 156 2.90 4.67 -5.81
CA PRO A 156 3.72 4.88 -4.62
C PRO A 156 3.48 3.86 -3.50
N CYS A 157 2.21 3.42 -3.31
CA CYS A 157 1.89 2.36 -2.36
C CYS A 157 2.55 1.03 -2.75
N HIS A 158 2.46 0.66 -4.03
CA HIS A 158 3.10 -0.54 -4.57
C HIS A 158 4.62 -0.50 -4.37
N THR A 159 5.27 0.59 -4.79
CA THR A 159 6.72 0.77 -4.61
C THR A 159 7.12 0.64 -3.15
N MET A 160 6.39 1.30 -2.25
CA MET A 160 6.61 1.18 -0.81
C MET A 160 6.48 -0.26 -0.32
N MET A 161 5.42 -0.99 -0.72
CA MET A 161 5.22 -2.38 -0.29
C MET A 161 6.30 -3.32 -0.83
N ARG A 162 6.77 -3.10 -2.05
CA ARG A 162 7.88 -3.85 -2.64
C ARG A 162 9.16 -3.64 -1.84
N ASP A 163 9.50 -2.39 -1.53
CA ASP A 163 10.66 -2.05 -0.72
C ASP A 163 10.57 -2.66 0.68
N LEU A 164 9.38 -2.67 1.29
CA LEU A 164 9.13 -3.33 2.56
C LEU A 164 9.34 -4.85 2.47
N ALA A 165 8.81 -5.50 1.43
CA ALA A 165 8.99 -6.93 1.22
C ALA A 165 10.48 -7.31 1.10
N GLN A 166 11.24 -6.53 0.31
CA GLN A 166 12.68 -6.72 0.17
C GLN A 166 13.42 -6.54 1.51
N LYS A 167 13.11 -5.47 2.26
CA LYS A 167 13.71 -5.21 3.58
C LYS A 167 13.33 -6.28 4.60
N LEU A 168 12.08 -6.73 4.60
CA LEU A 168 11.60 -7.82 5.45
C LEU A 168 12.39 -9.10 5.17
N ALA A 169 12.50 -9.51 3.91
CA ALA A 169 13.26 -10.69 3.52
C ALA A 169 14.72 -10.60 3.99
N ALA A 170 15.39 -9.46 3.78
CA ALA A 170 16.76 -9.26 4.22
C ALA A 170 16.91 -9.32 5.76
N ARG A 171 15.99 -8.71 6.51
CA ARG A 171 16.01 -8.71 7.98
C ARG A 171 15.73 -10.10 8.54
N LEU A 172 14.72 -10.80 8.02
CA LEU A 172 14.36 -12.16 8.40
C LEU A 172 15.50 -13.14 8.11
N ALA A 173 16.09 -13.06 6.91
CA ALA A 173 17.20 -13.93 6.53
C ALA A 173 18.45 -13.73 7.39
N SER A 174 18.64 -12.52 7.94
CA SER A 174 19.79 -12.18 8.79
C SER A 174 19.48 -12.21 10.29
N ASP A 175 18.24 -12.51 10.68
CA ASP A 175 17.71 -12.38 12.05
C ASP A 175 18.02 -11.03 12.71
N LYS A 176 17.95 -9.94 11.93
CA LYS A 176 18.23 -8.57 12.40
C LYS A 176 16.97 -7.73 12.37
N LYS A 177 16.32 -7.64 13.54
CA LYS A 177 15.20 -6.72 13.76
C LYS A 177 15.67 -5.25 13.65
N PRO A 178 14.78 -4.35 13.21
CA PRO A 178 15.07 -2.92 13.09
C PRO A 178 15.32 -2.23 14.45
#